data_AF-A0AAU1VM47-F1
#
_entry.id   AF-A0AAU1VM47-F1
#
_cell.length_a   1.000
_cell.length_b   1.000
_cell.length_c   1.000
_cell.angle_alpha   90.00
_cell.angle_beta   90.00
_cell.angle_gamma   90.00
#
_symmetry.space_group_name_H-M   'P 1'
#
loop_
_entity.id
_entity.type
_entity.pdbx_description
1 polymer ?
#
loop_
_entity_poly.entity_id
_entity_poly.type
_entity_poly.pdbx_seq_one_letter_code
_entity_poly.pdbx_strand_id
1 'polypeptide(L)'
;MSAIRLLVLGAVRQHGRAHGYQVRNDLEYWGAHEWSSAKPGSIYHALKQMAKQGLLLAHEIAPSTAGGPPRTEYEITDRGTEEFFALLRSSLTSYDQSVDVLSAGIGFIVDLERAEAVSLLRERVAAIEGWRAAVTEHYTPSEGPEVLGHIGEIMNMWVHSADAGAEWTRGLIARVEAGAYTFAGEGEPFVGVLSEGQENPYATGVPDAGDTR
;
A
#
# COMPACT_ATOMS: atom_id res chain seq x y z
N MET A 1 8.99 -3.45 -5.14
CA MET A 1 7.54 -3.33 -5.38
C MET A 1 7.18 -1.85 -5.42
N SER A 2 6.03 -1.44 -5.96
CA SER A 2 5.65 -0.02 -6.04
C SER A 2 4.36 0.24 -5.25
N ALA A 3 4.45 0.99 -4.16
CA ALA A 3 3.31 1.33 -3.30
C ALA A 3 2.18 2.01 -4.08
N ILE A 4 2.52 2.90 -5.01
CA ILE A 4 1.55 3.62 -5.84
C ILE A 4 0.70 2.71 -6.72
N ARG A 5 1.23 1.58 -7.21
CA ARG A 5 0.43 0.62 -8.01
C ARG A 5 -0.65 -0.02 -7.15
N LEU A 6 -0.27 -0.47 -5.95
CA LEU A 6 -1.21 -1.07 -5.00
C LEU A 6 -2.28 -0.05 -4.58
N LEU A 7 -1.88 1.18 -4.23
CA LEU A 7 -2.80 2.25 -3.85
C LEU A 7 -3.78 2.62 -4.96
N VAL A 8 -3.32 2.78 -6.19
CA VAL A 8 -4.18 3.16 -7.32
C VAL A 8 -5.15 2.03 -7.67
N LEU A 9 -4.70 0.77 -7.72
CA LEU A 9 -5.59 -0.37 -7.96
C LEU A 9 -6.63 -0.51 -6.85
N GLY A 10 -6.22 -0.38 -5.58
CA GLY A 10 -7.11 -0.44 -4.43
C GLY A 10 -8.18 0.66 -4.45
N ALA A 11 -7.79 1.91 -4.73
CA ALA A 11 -8.73 3.03 -4.85
C ALA A 11 -9.75 2.80 -5.97
N VAL A 12 -9.30 2.43 -7.18
CA VAL A 12 -10.23 2.14 -8.30
C VAL A 12 -11.17 0.98 -7.96
N ARG A 13 -10.66 -0.08 -7.32
CA ARG A 13 -11.46 -1.24 -6.91
C ARG A 13 -12.55 -0.86 -5.91
N GLN A 14 -12.26 -0.01 -4.92
CA GLN A 14 -13.25 0.41 -3.92
C GLN A 14 -14.38 1.26 -4.52
N HIS A 15 -14.09 2.06 -5.55
CA HIS A 15 -15.11 2.81 -6.29
C HIS A 15 -15.85 1.98 -7.35
N GLY A 16 -15.27 0.86 -7.79
CA GLY A 16 -15.71 0.14 -9.00
C GLY A 16 -15.30 0.87 -10.28
N ARG A 17 -15.70 2.14 -10.44
CA ARG A 17 -15.27 3.05 -11.51
C ARG A 17 -14.83 4.38 -10.91
N ALA A 18 -13.64 4.85 -11.29
CA ALA A 18 -13.09 6.09 -10.73
C ALA A 18 -12.41 6.97 -11.78
N HIS A 19 -12.60 8.28 -11.66
CA HIS A 19 -11.78 9.28 -12.31
C HIS A 19 -10.41 9.40 -11.61
N GLY A 20 -9.39 9.83 -12.36
CA GLY A 20 -8.06 10.04 -11.78
C GLY A 20 -8.04 11.05 -10.63
N TYR A 21 -8.93 12.05 -10.66
CA TYR A 21 -9.09 13.02 -9.57
C TYR A 21 -9.67 12.40 -8.29
N GLN A 22 -10.62 11.46 -8.39
CA GLN A 22 -11.15 10.74 -7.22
C GLN A 22 -10.05 9.92 -6.56
N VAL A 23 -9.31 9.16 -7.37
CA VAL A 23 -8.16 8.38 -6.88
C VAL A 23 -7.13 9.28 -6.20
N ARG A 24 -6.83 10.45 -6.78
CA ARG A 24 -5.93 11.41 -6.13
C ARG A 24 -6.46 11.87 -4.77
N ASN A 25 -7.73 12.28 -4.72
CA ASN A 25 -8.33 12.76 -3.47
C ASN A 25 -8.34 11.69 -2.38
N ASP A 26 -8.56 10.42 -2.73
CA ASP A 26 -8.47 9.31 -1.78
C ASP A 26 -7.04 9.15 -1.25
N LEU A 27 -6.03 9.19 -2.13
CA LEU A 27 -4.63 9.09 -1.72
C LEU A 27 -4.20 10.27 -0.85
N GLU A 28 -4.69 11.48 -1.13
CA GLU A 28 -4.50 12.65 -0.27
C GLU A 28 -5.20 12.47 1.08
N TYR A 29 -6.43 11.94 1.09
CA TYR A 29 -7.20 11.64 2.29
C TYR A 29 -6.51 10.60 3.19
N TRP A 30 -5.86 9.61 2.58
CA TRP A 30 -5.03 8.62 3.27
C TRP A 30 -3.67 9.16 3.75
N GLY A 31 -3.38 10.44 3.47
CA GLY A 31 -2.09 11.04 3.80
C GLY A 31 -0.92 10.45 3.02
N ALA A 32 -1.15 9.84 1.85
CA ALA A 32 -0.12 9.12 1.09
C ALA A 32 1.08 10.00 0.70
N HIS A 33 0.91 11.32 0.68
CA HIS A 33 1.98 12.29 0.46
C HIS A 33 2.99 12.38 1.61
N GLU A 34 2.61 11.99 2.83
CA GLU A 34 3.49 12.02 4.02
C GLU A 34 4.37 10.78 4.12
N TRP A 35 3.87 9.62 3.68
CA TRP A 35 4.52 8.33 3.93
C TRP A 35 4.91 7.58 2.65
N SER A 36 4.54 8.07 1.47
CA SER A 36 4.93 7.47 0.18
C SER A 36 5.44 8.52 -0.80
N SER A 37 6.09 8.07 -1.87
CA SER A 37 6.50 8.96 -2.96
C SER A 37 5.36 9.30 -3.95
N ALA A 38 4.10 8.97 -3.62
CA ALA A 38 2.96 9.17 -4.51
C ALA A 38 2.62 10.67 -4.65
N LYS A 39 3.09 11.28 -5.73
CA LYS A 39 2.76 12.66 -6.13
C LYS A 39 1.59 12.65 -7.13
N PRO A 40 0.79 13.73 -7.25
CA PRO A 40 -0.34 13.78 -8.18
C PRO A 40 0.00 13.32 -9.61
N GLY A 41 1.08 13.84 -10.20
CA GLY A 41 1.53 13.44 -11.53
C GLY A 41 1.84 11.94 -11.68
N SER A 42 2.33 11.29 -10.62
CA SER A 42 2.62 9.84 -10.63
C SER A 42 1.36 8.99 -10.59
N ILE A 43 0.27 9.48 -10.00
CA ILE A 43 -1.04 8.79 -9.95
C ILE A 43 -1.64 8.73 -11.35
N TYR A 44 -1.71 9.86 -12.04
CA TYR A 44 -2.20 9.92 -13.42
C TYR A 44 -1.35 9.08 -14.38
N HIS A 45 -0.03 9.08 -14.19
CA HIS A 45 0.85 8.22 -14.96
C HIS A 45 0.60 6.74 -14.67
N ALA A 46 0.41 6.36 -13.40
CA ALA A 46 0.12 4.98 -13.01
C ALA A 46 -1.20 4.48 -13.59
N LEU A 47 -2.27 5.27 -13.55
CA LEU A 47 -3.57 4.94 -14.17
C LEU A 47 -3.42 4.66 -15.66
N LYS A 48 -2.80 5.59 -16.41
CA LYS A 48 -2.55 5.43 -17.86
C LYS A 48 -1.70 4.20 -18.16
N GLN A 49 -0.66 3.96 -17.37
CA GLN A 49 0.23 2.82 -17.57
C GLN A 49 -0.46 1.49 -17.26
N MET A 50 -1.26 1.42 -16.20
CA MET A 50 -2.01 0.21 -15.84
C MET A 50 -3.15 -0.07 -16.83
N ALA A 51 -3.75 0.96 -17.41
CA ALA A 51 -4.67 0.80 -18.55
C ALA A 51 -3.98 0.20 -19.78
N LYS A 52 -2.79 0.71 -20.16
CA LYS A 52 -1.98 0.12 -21.24
C LYS A 52 -1.58 -1.32 -20.97
N GLN A 53 -1.40 -1.70 -19.70
CA GLN A 53 -1.07 -3.07 -19.29
C GLN A 53 -2.29 -4.01 -19.28
N GLY A 54 -3.52 -3.48 -19.45
CA GLY A 54 -4.76 -4.24 -19.36
C GLY A 54 -5.21 -4.56 -17.93
N LEU A 55 -4.64 -3.86 -16.93
CA LEU A 55 -5.04 -4.00 -15.52
C LEU A 55 -6.23 -3.09 -15.19
N LEU A 56 -6.38 -2.01 -15.94
CA LEU A 56 -7.53 -1.11 -15.89
C LEU A 56 -8.16 -1.00 -17.27
N LEU A 57 -9.48 -0.88 -17.33
CA LEU A 57 -10.23 -0.50 -18.52
C LEU A 57 -10.49 1.01 -18.46
N ALA A 58 -10.04 1.74 -19.48
CA ALA A 58 -10.30 3.16 -19.61
C ALA A 58 -11.59 3.39 -20.40
N HIS A 59 -12.55 4.08 -19.80
CA HIS A 59 -13.79 4.51 -20.42
C HIS A 59 -13.67 6.00 -20.78
N GLU A 60 -13.73 6.31 -22.08
CA GLU A 60 -13.88 7.70 -22.52
C GLU A 60 -15.33 8.13 -22.32
N ILE A 61 -15.54 9.10 -21.43
CA ILE A 61 -16.88 9.65 -21.19
C ILE A 61 -17.01 10.94 -21.97
N ALA A 62 -18.16 11.09 -22.63
CA ALA A 62 -18.52 12.33 -23.29
C ALA A 62 -18.42 13.51 -22.29
N PRO A 63 -18.05 14.72 -22.76
CA PRO A 63 -18.11 15.94 -21.97
C PRO A 63 -19.41 16.01 -21.16
N SER A 64 -19.31 16.37 -19.88
CA SER A 64 -20.53 16.58 -19.09
C SER A 64 -21.42 17.63 -19.77
N THR A 65 -22.73 17.53 -19.56
CA THR A 65 -23.71 18.53 -20.04
C THR A 65 -23.44 19.94 -19.51
N ALA A 66 -22.58 20.08 -18.49
CA ALA A 66 -22.11 21.34 -17.92
C ALA A 66 -20.84 21.92 -18.59
N GLY A 67 -20.33 21.32 -19.67
CA GLY A 67 -19.25 21.91 -20.48
C GLY A 67 -17.83 21.73 -19.94
N GLY A 68 -17.51 20.56 -19.40
CA GLY A 68 -16.15 20.18 -19.00
C GLY A 68 -15.42 19.33 -20.06
N PRO A 69 -14.09 19.22 -20.03
CA PRO A 69 -13.35 18.32 -20.92
C PRO A 69 -13.82 16.86 -20.75
N PRO A 70 -13.67 16.01 -21.79
CA PRO A 70 -13.89 14.57 -21.67
C PRO A 70 -13.10 14.03 -20.49
N ARG A 71 -13.73 13.24 -19.62
CA ARG A 71 -13.07 12.62 -18.48
C ARG A 71 -12.88 11.13 -18.77
N THR A 72 -11.70 10.62 -18.44
CA THR A 72 -11.46 9.17 -18.46
C THR A 72 -11.86 8.60 -17.10
N GLU A 73 -12.73 7.60 -17.11
CA GLU A 73 -12.93 6.70 -15.96
C GLU A 73 -12.07 5.47 -16.13
N TYR A 74 -11.60 4.94 -15.00
CA TYR A 74 -10.90 3.67 -14.94
C TYR A 74 -11.73 2.69 -14.14
N GLU A 75 -11.86 1.48 -14.67
CA GLU A 75 -12.48 0.33 -14.03
C GLU A 75 -11.43 -0.76 -13.89
N ILE A 76 -11.38 -1.45 -12.75
CA ILE A 76 -10.43 -2.55 -12.58
C ILE A 76 -10.86 -3.76 -13.39
N THR A 77 -9.93 -4.41 -14.08
CA THR A 77 -10.21 -5.67 -14.80
C THR A 77 -10.01 -6.88 -13.88
N ASP A 78 -10.42 -8.07 -14.30
CA ASP A 78 -10.12 -9.32 -13.57
C ASP A 78 -8.61 -9.49 -13.35
N ARG A 79 -7.81 -9.23 -14.39
CA ARG A 79 -6.35 -9.24 -14.32
C ARG A 79 -5.80 -8.15 -13.39
N GLY A 80 -6.45 -6.99 -13.36
CA GLY A 80 -6.14 -5.92 -12.40
C GLY A 80 -6.40 -6.36 -10.96
N THR A 81 -7.48 -7.09 -10.73
CA THR A 81 -7.84 -7.64 -9.42
C THR A 81 -6.83 -8.70 -8.97
N GLU A 82 -6.42 -9.60 -9.86
CA GLU A 82 -5.35 -10.57 -9.60
C GLU A 82 -4.03 -9.88 -9.22
N GLU A 83 -3.61 -8.86 -9.99
CA GLU A 83 -2.43 -8.07 -9.72
C GLU A 83 -2.54 -7.33 -8.37
N PHE A 84 -3.69 -6.73 -8.06
CA PHE A 84 -3.93 -6.08 -6.78
C PHE A 84 -3.66 -7.02 -5.61
N PHE A 85 -4.26 -8.21 -5.63
CA PHE A 85 -4.05 -9.19 -4.56
C PHE A 85 -2.64 -9.75 -4.54
N ALA A 86 -1.96 -9.89 -5.69
CA ALA A 86 -0.56 -10.29 -5.73
C ALA A 86 0.36 -9.25 -5.08
N LEU A 87 0.15 -7.96 -5.38
CA LEU A 87 0.88 -6.85 -4.75
C LEU A 87 0.59 -6.78 -3.25
N LEU A 88 -0.67 -6.92 -2.85
CA LEU A 88 -1.09 -6.91 -1.45
C LEU A 88 -0.38 -8.01 -0.66
N ARG A 89 -0.47 -9.27 -1.11
CA ARG A 89 0.19 -10.41 -0.44
C ARG A 89 1.70 -10.21 -0.32
N SER A 90 2.34 -9.78 -1.40
CA SER A 90 3.78 -9.57 -1.41
C SER A 90 4.22 -8.41 -0.52
N SER A 91 3.40 -7.37 -0.38
CA SER A 91 3.70 -6.23 0.49
C SER A 91 3.69 -6.61 1.98
N LEU A 92 2.94 -7.66 2.35
CA LEU A 92 2.78 -8.12 3.73
C LEU A 92 3.83 -9.13 4.17
N THR A 93 4.51 -9.83 3.26
CA THR A 93 5.42 -10.96 3.57
C THR A 93 6.90 -10.61 3.61
N SER A 94 7.34 -9.67 2.80
CA SER A 94 8.78 -9.42 2.54
C SER A 94 9.39 -8.48 3.58
N TYR A 95 10.42 -8.94 4.30
CA TYR A 95 11.01 -8.22 5.44
C TYR A 95 11.69 -6.89 5.05
N ASP A 96 12.22 -6.83 3.83
CA ASP A 96 13.01 -5.75 3.25
C ASP A 96 12.19 -4.76 2.39
N GLN A 97 10.86 -4.89 2.38
CA GLN A 97 10.02 -3.90 1.71
C GLN A 97 10.23 -2.52 2.34
N SER A 98 10.24 -1.51 1.48
CA SER A 98 10.19 -0.13 1.93
C SER A 98 8.91 0.11 2.74
N VAL A 99 9.02 1.02 3.72
CA VAL A 99 7.93 1.31 4.67
C VAL A 99 6.66 1.76 3.95
N ASP A 100 6.77 2.44 2.81
CA ASP A 100 5.64 2.86 1.99
C ASP A 100 4.87 1.67 1.39
N VAL A 101 5.57 0.62 0.92
CA VAL A 101 4.95 -0.59 0.38
C VAL A 101 4.22 -1.35 1.50
N LEU A 102 4.86 -1.52 2.65
CA LEU A 102 4.22 -2.15 3.80
C LEU A 102 3.00 -1.34 4.27
N SER A 103 3.09 -0.02 4.32
CA SER A 103 1.99 0.88 4.70
C SER A 103 0.80 0.74 3.76
N ALA A 104 1.05 0.68 2.44
CA ALA A 104 0.02 0.41 1.45
C ALA A 104 -0.62 -0.99 1.66
N GLY A 105 0.19 -2.01 1.96
CA GLY A 105 -0.28 -3.35 2.30
C GLY A 105 -1.21 -3.38 3.51
N ILE A 106 -0.82 -2.70 4.59
CA ILE A 106 -1.63 -2.56 5.80
C ILE A 106 -2.96 -1.86 5.50
N GLY A 107 -2.93 -0.81 4.66
CA GLY A 107 -4.13 -0.06 4.26
C GLY A 107 -5.21 -0.92 3.58
N PHE A 108 -4.83 -2.02 2.94
CA PHE A 108 -5.75 -2.94 2.27
C PHE A 108 -5.80 -4.33 2.92
N ILE A 109 -5.24 -4.53 4.12
CA ILE A 109 -5.13 -5.86 4.73
C ILE A 109 -6.48 -6.55 4.93
N VAL A 110 -7.55 -5.77 5.14
CA VAL A 110 -8.92 -6.27 5.33
C VAL A 110 -9.59 -6.77 4.04
N ASP A 111 -8.99 -6.51 2.88
CA ASP A 111 -9.45 -7.07 1.61
C ASP A 111 -9.12 -8.57 1.48
N LEU A 112 -8.22 -9.09 2.31
CA LEU A 112 -7.92 -10.52 2.43
C LEU A 112 -8.89 -11.21 3.39
N GLU A 113 -8.91 -12.54 3.35
CA GLU A 113 -9.48 -13.31 4.46
C GLU A 113 -8.60 -13.16 5.71
N ARG A 114 -9.22 -13.13 6.91
CA ARG A 114 -8.48 -12.96 8.17
C ARG A 114 -7.37 -14.01 8.34
N ALA A 115 -7.68 -15.27 8.06
CA ALA A 115 -6.73 -16.37 8.20
C ALA A 115 -5.54 -16.21 7.24
N GLU A 116 -5.79 -15.74 6.01
CA GLU A 116 -4.76 -15.46 5.02
C GLU A 116 -3.85 -14.30 5.49
N ALA A 117 -4.44 -13.19 5.94
CA ALA A 117 -3.68 -12.06 6.46
C ALA A 117 -2.78 -12.45 7.64
N VAL A 118 -3.31 -13.25 8.59
CA VAL A 118 -2.53 -13.78 9.71
C VAL A 118 -1.38 -14.67 9.22
N SER A 119 -1.60 -15.53 8.23
CA SER A 119 -0.56 -16.38 7.65
C SER A 119 0.58 -15.55 7.05
N LEU A 120 0.25 -14.55 6.22
CA LEU A 120 1.24 -13.69 5.57
C LEU A 120 2.06 -12.87 6.57
N LEU A 121 1.41 -12.37 7.63
CA LEU A 121 2.11 -11.65 8.70
C LEU A 121 3.03 -12.59 9.51
N ARG A 122 2.65 -13.87 9.71
CA ARG A 122 3.52 -14.87 10.34
C ARG A 122 4.72 -15.20 9.46
N GLU A 123 4.52 -15.32 8.14
CA GLU A 123 5.61 -15.46 7.16
C GLU A 123 6.58 -14.27 7.24
N ARG A 124 6.06 -13.04 7.37
CA ARG A 124 6.89 -11.85 7.60
C ARG A 124 7.72 -11.94 8.88
N VAL A 125 7.12 -12.37 9.99
CA VAL A 125 7.86 -12.55 11.26
C VAL A 125 9.00 -13.56 11.05
N ALA A 126 8.73 -14.70 10.43
CA ALA A 126 9.74 -15.72 10.16
C ALA A 126 10.86 -15.19 9.25
N ALA A 127 10.53 -14.39 8.23
CA ALA A 127 11.52 -13.76 7.35
C ALA A 127 12.41 -12.76 8.10
N ILE A 128 11.82 -11.93 8.98
CA ILE A 128 12.57 -10.99 9.82
C ILE A 128 13.51 -11.74 10.78
N GLU A 129 13.01 -12.78 11.45
CA GLU A 129 13.79 -13.60 12.38
C GLU A 129 14.94 -14.33 11.67
N GLY A 130 14.68 -14.88 10.48
CA GLY A 130 15.70 -15.53 9.65
C GLY A 130 16.79 -14.57 9.21
N TRP A 131 16.42 -13.37 8.75
CA TRP A 131 17.39 -12.33 8.40
C TRP A 131 18.21 -11.88 9.62
N ARG A 132 17.55 -11.64 10.76
CA ARG A 132 18.22 -11.27 12.02
C ARG A 132 19.24 -12.32 12.42
N ALA A 133 18.89 -13.60 12.37
CA ALA A 133 19.78 -14.71 12.68
C ALA A 133 21.01 -14.71 11.75
N ALA A 134 20.78 -14.53 10.45
CA ALA A 134 21.86 -14.44 9.46
C ALA A 134 22.82 -13.26 9.74
N VAL A 135 22.29 -12.09 10.12
CA VAL A 135 23.10 -10.93 10.53
C VAL A 135 23.99 -11.26 11.74
N THR A 136 23.41 -11.89 12.76
CA THR A 136 24.15 -12.25 13.98
C THR A 136 25.19 -13.35 13.75
N GLU A 137 24.94 -14.28 12.83
CA GLU A 137 25.85 -15.40 12.54
C GLU A 137 27.00 -15.01 11.60
N HIS A 138 26.72 -14.25 10.54
CA HIS A 138 27.67 -14.02 9.45
C HIS A 138 28.42 -12.71 9.57
N TYR A 139 27.82 -11.70 10.22
CA TYR A 139 28.34 -10.33 10.17
C TYR A 139 28.80 -9.84 11.55
N THR A 140 28.33 -10.44 12.64
CA THR A 140 28.71 -10.02 13.99
C THR A 140 29.96 -10.79 14.44
N PRO A 141 31.08 -10.11 14.77
CA PRO A 141 32.25 -10.77 15.33
C PRO A 141 31.92 -11.51 16.62
N SER A 142 32.64 -12.60 16.92
CA SER A 142 32.43 -13.38 18.15
C SER A 142 32.65 -12.58 19.44
N GLU A 143 33.42 -11.49 19.35
CA GLU A 143 33.74 -10.57 20.45
C GLU A 143 32.72 -9.42 20.58
N GLY A 144 31.71 -9.38 19.70
CA GLY A 144 30.69 -8.32 19.62
C GLY A 144 30.95 -7.33 18.47
N PRO A 145 29.93 -6.57 18.02
CA PRO A 145 30.07 -5.57 16.97
C PRO A 145 31.01 -4.40 17.35
N GLU A 146 31.24 -4.16 18.64
CA GLU A 146 32.05 -3.05 19.17
C GLU A 146 33.51 -3.11 18.72
N VAL A 147 34.02 -4.30 18.40
CA VAL A 147 35.39 -4.47 17.89
C VAL A 147 35.61 -3.83 16.52
N LEU A 148 34.52 -3.56 15.78
CA LEU A 148 34.53 -2.83 14.50
C LEU A 148 34.39 -1.31 14.70
N GLY A 149 34.37 -0.82 15.95
CA GLY A 149 34.14 0.57 16.28
C GLY A 149 32.79 1.07 15.74
N HIS A 150 32.76 2.29 15.22
CA HIS A 150 31.53 2.90 14.70
C HIS A 150 30.86 2.12 13.55
N ILE A 151 31.58 1.22 12.86
CA ILE A 151 30.99 0.36 11.82
C ILE A 151 30.07 -0.70 12.44
N GLY A 152 30.33 -1.14 13.67
CA GLY A 152 29.47 -2.04 14.43
C GLY A 152 28.06 -1.49 14.67
N GLU A 153 27.90 -0.16 14.69
CA GLU A 153 26.59 0.48 14.84
C GLU A 153 25.62 0.15 13.70
N ILE A 154 26.13 -0.18 12.50
CA ILE A 154 25.29 -0.64 11.39
C ILE A 154 24.59 -1.96 11.75
N MET A 155 25.31 -2.87 12.41
CA MET A 155 24.77 -4.16 12.85
C MET A 155 23.79 -3.98 14.01
N ASN A 156 24.12 -3.12 14.98
CA ASN A 156 23.22 -2.77 16.07
C ASN A 156 21.90 -2.19 15.54
N MET A 157 21.97 -1.25 14.60
CA MET A 157 20.82 -0.66 13.93
C MET A 157 19.96 -1.73 13.23
N TRP A 158 20.59 -2.66 12.51
CA TRP A 158 19.91 -3.76 11.82
C TRP A 158 19.20 -4.71 12.78
N VAL A 159 19.88 -5.17 13.83
CA VAL A 159 19.29 -6.07 14.83
C VAL A 159 18.12 -5.39 15.54
N HIS A 160 18.28 -4.14 15.98
CA HIS A 160 17.20 -3.38 16.60
C HIS A 160 16.00 -3.17 15.66
N SER A 161 16.25 -2.88 14.38
CA SER A 161 15.19 -2.71 13.39
C SER A 161 14.42 -4.01 13.16
N ALA A 162 15.11 -5.16 13.12
CA ALA A 162 14.46 -6.47 13.05
C ALA A 162 13.64 -6.79 14.30
N ASP A 163 14.20 -6.56 15.50
CA ASP A 163 13.50 -6.84 16.75
C ASP A 163 12.22 -6.02 16.86
N ALA A 164 12.29 -4.72 16.61
CA ALA A 164 11.13 -3.83 16.60
C ALA A 164 10.10 -4.22 15.52
N GLY A 165 10.58 -4.56 14.32
CA GLY A 165 9.71 -4.99 13.22
C GLY A 165 8.95 -6.29 13.53
N ALA A 166 9.63 -7.27 14.12
CA ALA A 166 9.03 -8.54 14.52
C ALA A 166 8.03 -8.35 15.68
N GLU A 167 8.39 -7.55 16.69
CA GLU A 167 7.51 -7.22 17.81
C GLU A 167 6.23 -6.54 17.32
N TRP A 168 6.35 -5.49 16.50
CA TRP A 168 5.20 -4.79 15.94
C TRP A 168 4.31 -5.71 15.11
N THR A 169 4.89 -6.58 14.28
CA THR A 169 4.14 -7.51 13.43
C THR A 169 3.37 -8.53 14.27
N ARG A 170 3.98 -9.10 15.32
CA ARG A 170 3.28 -9.98 16.28
C ARG A 170 2.15 -9.25 17.01
N GLY A 171 2.36 -7.99 17.39
CA GLY A 171 1.32 -7.15 17.98
C GLY A 171 0.15 -6.90 17.03
N LEU A 172 0.41 -6.71 15.73
CA LEU A 172 -0.63 -6.62 14.71
C LEU A 172 -1.41 -7.93 14.57
N ILE A 173 -0.72 -9.08 14.49
CA ILE A 173 -1.35 -10.41 14.45
C ILE A 173 -2.30 -10.58 15.63
N ALA A 174 -1.86 -10.28 16.86
CA ALA A 174 -2.68 -10.40 18.05
C ALA A 174 -3.96 -9.56 17.98
N ARG A 175 -3.89 -8.32 17.47
CA ARG A 175 -5.09 -7.48 17.26
C ARG A 175 -6.02 -8.05 16.20
N VAL A 176 -5.46 -8.55 15.09
CA VAL A 176 -6.24 -9.18 14.02
C VAL A 176 -6.95 -10.43 14.55
N GLU A 177 -6.28 -11.31 15.29
CA GLU A 177 -6.88 -12.51 15.87
C GLU A 177 -7.93 -12.17 16.94
N ALA A 178 -7.75 -11.08 17.68
CA ALA A 178 -8.70 -10.59 18.68
C ALA A 178 -9.94 -9.89 18.08
N GLY A 179 -10.06 -9.80 16.74
CA GLY A 179 -11.23 -9.23 16.08
C GLY A 179 -11.24 -7.70 15.98
N ALA A 180 -10.07 -7.04 15.99
CA ALA A 180 -9.99 -5.57 15.91
C ALA A 180 -10.54 -4.97 14.59
N TYR A 181 -10.67 -5.77 13.53
CA TYR A 181 -11.11 -5.35 12.19
C TYR A 181 -12.03 -6.40 11.59
N THR A 182 -12.92 -5.98 10.67
CA THR A 182 -13.77 -6.86 9.84
C THR A 182 -13.04 -7.17 8.54
N PHE A 183 -12.78 -8.45 8.25
CA PHE A 183 -12.10 -8.89 7.03
C PHE A 183 -13.10 -9.33 5.96
N ALA A 184 -12.60 -9.58 4.76
CA ALA A 184 -13.39 -10.13 3.66
C ALA A 184 -14.15 -11.40 4.11
N GLY A 185 -15.45 -11.44 3.83
CA GLY A 185 -16.33 -12.55 4.17
C GLY A 185 -16.92 -12.52 5.59
N GLU A 186 -16.58 -11.54 6.43
CA GLU A 186 -17.03 -11.48 7.83
C GLU A 186 -18.10 -10.41 8.10
N GLY A 187 -18.46 -9.60 7.12
CA GLY A 187 -19.48 -8.55 7.26
C GLY A 187 -19.33 -7.44 6.22
N GLU A 188 -19.91 -6.28 6.53
CA GLU A 188 -19.76 -5.08 5.69
C GLU A 188 -18.29 -4.63 5.69
N PRO A 189 -17.67 -4.46 4.51
CA PRO A 189 -16.28 -4.04 4.42
C PRO A 189 -16.11 -2.59 4.88
N PHE A 190 -14.96 -2.29 5.46
CA PHE A 190 -14.56 -0.90 5.67
C PHE A 190 -14.29 -0.24 4.32
N VAL A 191 -15.01 0.85 4.03
CA VAL A 191 -14.79 1.66 2.83
C VAL A 191 -13.99 2.89 3.24
N GLY A 192 -12.74 2.96 2.79
CA GLY A 192 -11.80 4.02 3.16
C GLY A 192 -11.73 5.18 2.17
N VAL A 193 -12.55 5.19 1.12
CA VAL A 193 -12.56 6.23 0.07
C VAL A 193 -13.60 7.31 0.34
N LEU A 194 -13.39 8.49 -0.27
CA LEU A 194 -14.35 9.58 -0.21
C LEU A 194 -15.58 9.27 -1.06
N SER A 195 -16.78 9.53 -0.51
CA SER A 195 -18.02 9.38 -1.28
C SER A 195 -18.16 10.43 -2.38
N GLU A 196 -18.99 10.18 -3.39
CA GLU A 196 -19.24 11.15 -4.46
C GLU A 196 -19.77 12.48 -3.88
N GLY A 197 -19.10 13.59 -4.21
CA GLY A 197 -19.43 14.92 -3.71
C GLY A 197 -18.89 15.26 -2.31
N GLN A 198 -18.20 14.33 -1.63
CA GLN A 198 -17.55 14.61 -0.35
C GLN A 198 -16.26 15.42 -0.57
N GLU A 199 -16.14 16.56 0.10
CA GLU A 199 -14.91 17.35 0.07
C GLU A 199 -13.79 16.66 0.86
N ASN A 200 -12.58 16.62 0.27
CA ASN A 200 -11.39 16.15 0.96
C ASN A 200 -10.92 17.24 1.96
N PRO A 201 -10.95 16.98 3.29
CA PRO A 201 -10.54 17.97 4.29
C PRO A 201 -9.04 18.31 4.24
N TYR A 202 -8.24 17.53 3.52
CA TYR A 202 -6.80 17.71 3.36
C TYR A 202 -6.41 18.19 1.95
N ALA A 203 -7.39 18.55 1.11
CA ALA A 203 -7.11 19.08 -0.21
C ALA A 203 -6.29 20.37 -0.12
N THR A 204 -5.20 20.45 -0.87
CA THR A 204 -4.31 21.63 -0.89
C THR A 204 -4.89 22.81 -1.67
N GLY A 205 -6.01 22.61 -2.38
CA GLY A 205 -6.69 23.63 -3.19
C GLY A 205 -5.94 24.05 -4.46
N VAL A 206 -4.77 23.44 -4.75
CA VAL A 206 -3.97 23.72 -5.95
C VAL A 206 -4.35 22.73 -7.06
N PRO A 207 -4.92 23.18 -8.20
CA PRO A 207 -5.18 22.32 -9.34
C PRO A 207 -3.87 21.76 -9.91
N ASP A 208 -3.81 20.45 -10.13
CA ASP A 208 -2.68 19.82 -10.82
C ASP A 208 -2.97 19.75 -12.32
N ALA A 209 -1.93 19.80 -13.15
CA ALA A 209 -2.06 19.71 -14.61
C ALA A 209 -2.77 18.42 -15.08
N GLY A 210 -2.77 17.37 -14.24
CA GLY A 210 -3.52 16.15 -14.48
C GLY A 210 -5.03 16.23 -14.26
N ASP A 211 -5.54 17.25 -13.57
CA ASP A 211 -6.97 17.36 -13.18
C ASP A 211 -7.88 17.78 -14.36
N THR A 212 -7.28 18.28 -15.43
CA THR A 212 -7.98 18.83 -16.60
C THR A 212 -7.93 17.94 -17.83
N ARG A 213 -7.32 16.74 -17.73
CA ARG A 213 -7.02 15.84 -18.85
C ARG A 213 -7.70 14.48 -18.74
#